data_AF-A0A094PBU0-F1
#
_entry.id   AF-A0A094PBU0-F1
#
_cell.length_a   1.000
_cell.length_b   1.000
_cell.length_c   1.000
_cell.angle_alpha   90.00
_cell.angle_beta   90.00
_cell.angle_gamma   90.00
#
_symmetry.space_group_name_H-M   'P 1'
#
loop_
_entity.id
_entity.type
_entity.pdbx_description
1 polymer ?
#
loop_
_entity_poly.entity_id
_entity_poly.type
_entity_poly.pdbx_seq_one_letter_code
_entity_poly.pdbx_strand_id
1 'polypeptide(L)'
;MSTVLAIDTSTSQTSVAVVKDGQVLFTQSHNDPLAHGEYLPKLVAQALQGAPKIDLVAVGMGPGPFTGLRVGIVFAQSYALAAGIDWVGVCSLDAMASSISDADFIVSTDARRKERYWARYQNGSRITEPAVSQVQELGKFAVPIYEEGEYFPDAIAVAKLALSNKSVLQPIYIRKPDAHPLPKGIKFRAMTALDLVPAAAIEKEVYEKAAWSIAQFKEEFSKAPKNAQYLVAEHEGELVAYAGIFFVADVADIHTITVSEKYRRKGIGRELLKRLIDWARVKQAIAIMLEMRLGNDQARPLYESFGFSEVSNRENYYGPGLTAVVMRKELK
;
A
#
# COMPACT_ATOMS: atom_id res chain seq x y z
N MET A 1 28.63 29.32 7.22
CA MET A 1 27.29 29.46 7.83
C MET A 1 26.33 28.69 6.97
N SER A 2 25.52 27.80 7.54
CA SER A 2 24.58 26.99 6.77
C SER A 2 23.18 27.11 7.36
N THR A 3 22.27 27.66 6.57
CA THR A 3 20.83 27.64 6.84
C THR A 3 20.23 26.42 6.15
N VAL A 4 19.76 25.46 6.94
CA VAL A 4 19.21 24.19 6.46
C VAL A 4 17.69 24.21 6.59
N LEU A 5 16.98 23.99 5.49
CA LEU A 5 15.56 23.64 5.48
C LEU A 5 15.44 22.12 5.58
N ALA A 6 14.89 21.61 6.67
CA ALA A 6 14.72 20.18 6.89
C ALA A 6 13.25 19.75 6.79
N ILE A 7 13.02 18.61 6.12
CA ILE A 7 11.69 18.07 5.83
C ILE A 7 11.70 16.56 6.13
N ASP A 8 10.66 16.06 6.80
CA ASP A 8 10.39 14.62 6.88
C ASP A 8 8.88 14.34 6.69
N THR A 9 8.58 13.33 5.87
CA THR A 9 7.22 12.84 5.59
C THR A 9 7.19 11.31 5.58
N SER A 10 8.09 10.65 6.31
CA SER A 10 8.25 9.19 6.31
C SER A 10 7.26 8.48 7.25
N THR A 11 6.52 9.22 8.08
CA THR A 11 5.56 8.69 9.06
C THR A 11 4.19 9.31 8.84
N SER A 12 3.25 9.09 9.75
CA SER A 12 1.97 9.82 9.79
C SER A 12 2.10 11.33 10.08
N GLN A 13 3.29 11.80 10.44
CA GLN A 13 3.59 13.20 10.68
C GLN A 13 4.37 13.83 9.52
N THR A 14 3.95 15.03 9.11
CA THR A 14 4.76 15.94 8.27
C THR A 14 5.52 16.87 9.19
N SER A 15 6.84 16.93 9.07
CA SER A 15 7.69 17.77 9.94
C SER A 15 8.59 18.67 9.11
N VAL A 16 8.68 19.95 9.50
CA VAL A 16 9.51 20.96 8.84
C VAL A 16 10.27 21.78 9.87
N ALA A 17 11.56 22.02 9.62
CA ALA A 17 12.37 22.92 10.43
C ALA A 17 13.28 23.79 9.57
N VAL A 18 13.65 24.97 10.09
CA VAL A 18 14.73 25.80 9.56
C VAL A 18 15.75 25.99 10.67
N VAL A 19 16.98 25.56 10.42
CA VAL A 19 18.09 25.63 11.37
C VAL A 19 19.24 26.40 10.75
N LYS A 20 19.73 27.44 11.42
CA LYS A 20 20.88 28.23 10.99
C LYS A 20 21.99 28.11 12.00
N ASP A 21 23.14 27.58 11.59
CA ASP A 21 24.33 27.47 12.44
C ASP A 21 24.04 26.82 13.81
N GLY A 22 23.17 25.81 13.81
CA GLY A 22 22.72 25.10 15.01
C GLY A 22 21.56 25.76 15.78
N GLN A 23 21.22 27.02 15.48
CA GLN A 23 20.07 27.71 16.05
C GLN A 23 18.79 27.34 15.29
N VAL A 24 17.76 26.90 16.02
CA VAL A 24 16.43 26.62 15.46
C VAL A 24 15.70 27.95 15.23
N LEU A 25 15.38 28.25 13.97
CA LEU A 25 14.62 29.44 13.59
C LEU A 25 13.12 29.13 13.42
N PHE A 26 12.82 27.89 13.00
CA PHE A 26 11.45 27.41 12.83
C PHE A 26 11.42 25.90 13.08
N THR A 27 10.34 25.41 13.70
CA THR A 27 9.99 23.99 13.74
C THR A 27 8.48 23.84 13.91
N GLN A 28 7.85 23.07 13.04
CA GLN A 28 6.45 22.69 13.15
C GLN A 28 6.20 21.33 12.53
N SER A 29 5.14 20.68 13.00
CA SER A 29 4.67 19.43 12.45
C SER A 29 3.15 19.39 12.31
N HIS A 30 2.66 18.48 11.47
CA HIS A 30 1.25 18.22 11.27
C HIS A 30 0.98 16.72 11.21
N ASN A 31 0.04 16.26 12.04
CA ASN A 31 -0.34 14.85 12.17
C ASN A 31 -1.54 14.53 11.30
N ASP A 32 -1.29 14.14 10.06
CA ASP A 32 -2.28 13.56 9.15
C ASP A 32 -1.57 12.75 8.06
N PRO A 33 -1.66 11.40 8.08
CA PRO A 33 -0.98 10.55 7.10
C PRO A 33 -1.52 10.69 5.66
N LEU A 34 -2.67 11.33 5.47
CA LEU A 34 -3.29 11.53 4.15
C LEU A 34 -3.04 12.94 3.60
N ALA A 35 -2.62 13.89 4.44
CA ALA A 35 -2.54 15.31 4.07
C ALA A 35 -1.10 15.83 3.85
N HIS A 36 -0.09 14.96 3.71
CA HIS A 36 1.29 15.37 3.43
C HIS A 36 1.39 16.36 2.25
N GLY A 37 0.69 16.08 1.14
CA GLY A 37 0.72 16.93 -0.06
C GLY A 37 0.09 18.30 0.14
N GLU A 38 -0.85 18.42 1.09
CA GLU A 38 -1.51 19.69 1.40
C GLU A 38 -0.70 20.50 2.43
N TYR A 39 -0.20 19.85 3.48
CA TYR A 39 0.42 20.54 4.61
C TYR A 39 1.91 20.80 4.43
N LEU A 40 2.65 19.96 3.72
CA LEU A 40 4.08 20.20 3.51
C LEU A 40 4.35 21.58 2.86
N PRO A 41 3.69 21.98 1.76
CA PRO A 41 3.90 23.30 1.18
C PRO A 41 3.50 24.44 2.13
N LYS A 42 2.44 24.26 2.93
CA LYS A 42 1.98 25.26 3.91
C LYS A 42 3.01 25.49 5.01
N LEU A 43 3.53 24.41 5.60
CA LEU A 43 4.55 24.47 6.65
C LEU A 43 5.85 25.06 6.12
N VAL A 44 6.29 24.69 4.91
CA VAL A 44 7.48 25.29 4.28
C VAL A 44 7.25 26.79 4.01
N ALA A 45 6.09 27.18 3.49
CA ALA A 45 5.80 28.60 3.27
C ALA A 45 5.86 29.42 4.57
N GLN A 46 5.34 28.88 5.68
CA GLN A 46 5.46 29.51 7.00
C GLN A 46 6.91 29.56 7.47
N ALA A 47 7.66 28.46 7.32
CA ALA A 47 9.06 28.37 7.70
C ALA A 47 9.95 29.40 6.99
N LEU A 48 9.60 29.75 5.74
CA LEU A 48 10.35 30.71 4.93
C LEU A 48 9.97 32.18 5.20
N GLN A 49 8.89 32.45 5.93
CA GLN A 49 8.53 33.82 6.29
C GLN A 49 9.57 34.40 7.25
N GLY A 50 10.39 35.33 6.77
CA GLY A 50 11.46 35.95 7.57
C GLY A 50 12.69 35.06 7.75
N ALA A 51 12.75 33.89 7.11
CA ALA A 51 13.95 33.07 7.11
C ALA A 51 15.07 33.74 6.28
N PRO A 52 16.34 33.60 6.69
CA PRO A 52 17.45 33.94 5.83
C PRO A 52 17.47 33.02 4.60
N LYS A 53 18.32 33.34 3.62
CA LYS A 53 18.53 32.50 2.45
C LYS A 53 18.87 31.06 2.88
N ILE A 54 18.15 30.09 2.33
CA ILE A 54 18.42 28.67 2.54
C ILE A 54 19.66 28.28 1.73
N ASP A 55 20.59 27.59 2.37
CA ASP A 55 21.86 27.14 1.78
C ASP A 55 21.81 25.64 1.43
N LEU A 56 20.97 24.86 2.11
CA LEU A 56 20.84 23.41 1.93
C LEU A 56 19.42 22.94 2.25
N VAL A 57 18.92 21.94 1.52
CA VAL A 57 17.71 21.20 1.89
C VAL A 57 18.07 19.82 2.45
N ALA A 58 17.59 19.49 3.65
CA ALA A 58 17.71 18.16 4.23
C ALA A 58 16.35 17.44 4.15
N VAL A 59 16.35 16.17 3.73
CA VAL A 59 15.10 15.41 3.58
C VAL A 59 15.20 14.00 4.14
N GLY A 60 14.15 13.60 4.87
CA GLY A 60 13.93 12.23 5.31
C GLY A 60 13.76 11.27 4.12
N MET A 61 14.59 10.23 4.08
CA MET A 61 14.63 9.21 3.03
C MET A 61 13.99 7.90 3.48
N GLY A 62 13.34 7.89 4.65
CA GLY A 62 12.65 6.72 5.20
C GLY A 62 13.54 5.84 6.06
N PRO A 63 13.15 4.58 6.29
CA PRO A 63 11.99 3.89 5.71
C PRO A 63 10.63 4.47 6.11
N GLY A 64 9.62 4.30 5.24
CA GLY A 64 8.28 4.82 5.45
C GLY A 64 7.30 4.46 4.32
N PRO A 65 6.00 4.76 4.46
CA PRO A 65 5.01 4.54 3.41
C PRO A 65 5.37 5.27 2.11
N PHE A 66 5.18 4.58 0.98
CA PHE A 66 5.62 5.03 -0.34
C PHE A 66 5.05 6.40 -0.76
N THR A 67 3.76 6.62 -0.53
CA THR A 67 3.08 7.87 -0.88
C THR A 67 3.63 9.05 -0.09
N GLY A 68 3.70 8.93 1.24
CA GLY A 68 4.22 10.00 2.12
C GLY A 68 5.67 10.33 1.79
N LEU A 69 6.53 9.32 1.65
CA LEU A 69 7.95 9.53 1.39
C LEU A 69 8.22 10.28 0.08
N ARG A 70 7.46 9.97 -0.99
CA ARG A 70 7.63 10.64 -2.29
C ARG A 70 7.24 12.11 -2.24
N VAL A 71 6.24 12.48 -1.44
CA VAL A 71 5.83 13.89 -1.30
C VAL A 71 7.00 14.72 -0.78
N GLY A 72 7.61 14.32 0.34
CA GLY A 72 8.75 15.02 0.94
C GLY A 72 9.98 15.06 0.04
N ILE A 73 10.39 13.91 -0.52
CA ILE A 73 11.58 13.83 -1.38
C ILE A 73 11.43 14.68 -2.63
N VAL A 74 10.29 14.56 -3.34
CA VAL A 74 10.07 15.32 -4.59
C VAL A 74 9.98 16.81 -4.28
N PHE A 75 9.30 17.20 -3.20
CA PHE A 75 9.24 18.61 -2.78
C PHE A 75 10.64 19.17 -2.50
N ALA A 76 11.43 18.47 -1.68
CA ALA A 76 12.78 18.88 -1.30
C ALA A 76 13.70 19.05 -2.51
N GLN A 77 13.72 18.05 -3.40
CA GLN A 77 14.52 18.08 -4.63
C GLN A 77 14.08 19.19 -5.58
N SER A 78 12.76 19.40 -5.72
CA SER A 78 12.22 20.46 -6.58
C SER A 78 12.54 21.85 -6.04
N TYR A 79 12.43 22.05 -4.73
CA TYR A 79 12.81 23.29 -4.06
C TYR A 79 14.30 23.58 -4.26
N ALA A 80 15.15 22.59 -3.96
CA ALA A 80 16.60 22.72 -4.09
C ALA A 80 17.02 23.05 -5.53
N LEU A 81 16.43 22.36 -6.52
CA LEU A 81 16.62 22.63 -7.93
C LEU A 81 16.22 24.07 -8.30
N ALA A 82 15.03 24.52 -7.88
CA ALA A 82 14.54 25.86 -8.19
C ALA A 82 15.37 26.97 -7.51
N ALA A 83 15.87 26.72 -6.31
CA ALA A 83 16.72 27.66 -5.56
C ALA A 83 18.20 27.61 -5.98
N GLY A 84 18.60 26.64 -6.81
CA GLY A 84 20.00 26.44 -7.23
C GLY A 84 20.91 26.05 -6.07
N ILE A 85 20.41 25.25 -5.13
CA ILE A 85 21.12 24.75 -3.95
C ILE A 85 21.11 23.23 -3.91
N ASP A 86 21.98 22.65 -3.07
CA ASP A 86 22.06 21.21 -2.88
C ASP A 86 20.97 20.67 -1.94
N TRP A 87 20.77 19.35 -2.01
CA TRP A 87 19.96 18.62 -1.04
C TRP A 87 20.72 17.41 -0.50
N VAL A 88 20.40 17.02 0.74
CA VAL A 88 20.97 15.86 1.43
C VAL A 88 19.86 14.96 1.96
N GLY A 89 19.98 13.66 1.72
CA GLY A 89 19.07 12.66 2.26
C GLY A 89 19.53 12.14 3.61
N VAL A 90 18.59 11.98 4.55
CA VAL A 90 18.82 11.48 5.92
C VAL A 90 17.91 10.30 6.20
N CYS A 91 18.39 9.26 6.90
CA CYS A 91 17.50 8.18 7.33
C CYS A 91 16.56 8.68 8.43
N SER A 92 15.26 8.51 8.23
CA SER A 92 14.23 9.01 9.14
C SER A 92 14.25 8.31 10.51
N LEU A 93 14.66 7.05 10.57
CA LEU A 93 14.87 6.34 11.84
C LEU A 93 16.03 6.93 12.64
N ASP A 94 17.10 7.39 11.97
CA ASP A 94 18.23 8.04 12.66
C ASP A 94 17.79 9.38 13.27
N ALA A 95 16.96 10.13 12.57
CA ALA A 95 16.37 11.37 13.09
C ALA A 95 15.44 11.10 14.29
N MET A 96 14.61 10.06 14.23
CA MET A 96 13.75 9.62 15.33
C MET A 96 14.54 9.13 16.56
N ALA A 97 15.69 8.47 16.35
CA ALA A 97 16.55 7.99 17.42
C ALA A 97 17.30 9.11 18.17
N SER A 98 17.43 10.29 17.56
CA SER A 98 18.26 11.38 18.08
C SER A 98 17.83 11.94 19.45
N SER A 99 16.56 11.78 19.82
CA SER A 99 16.01 12.24 21.10
C SER A 99 16.02 11.17 22.20
N ILE A 100 16.52 9.96 21.92
CA ILE A 100 16.49 8.82 22.84
C ILE A 100 17.85 8.64 23.50
N SER A 101 17.87 8.52 24.83
CA SER A 101 19.08 8.43 25.64
C SER A 101 19.46 7.02 26.09
N ASP A 102 18.62 6.02 25.83
CA ASP A 102 18.91 4.64 26.22
C ASP A 102 20.17 4.11 25.52
N ALA A 103 20.93 3.28 26.24
CA ALA A 103 22.18 2.73 25.73
C ALA A 103 21.97 1.68 24.63
N ASP A 104 20.83 0.98 24.62
CA ASP A 104 20.47 -0.03 23.64
C ASP A 104 18.95 -0.06 23.45
N PHE A 105 18.49 0.21 22.23
CA PHE A 105 17.06 0.34 21.94
C PHE A 105 16.74 0.13 20.46
N ILE A 106 15.45 -0.02 20.16
CA ILE A 106 14.93 -0.04 18.80
C ILE A 106 14.02 1.17 18.60
N VAL A 107 14.17 1.85 17.46
CA VAL A 107 13.14 2.78 16.95
C VAL A 107 12.45 2.17 15.77
N SER A 108 11.20 2.60 15.55
CA SER A 108 10.33 1.82 14.69
C SER A 108 9.05 2.54 14.30
N THR A 109 8.64 2.38 13.05
CA THR A 109 7.50 3.07 12.43
C THR A 109 6.55 2.08 11.75
N ASP A 110 5.32 2.51 11.45
CA ASP A 110 4.29 1.65 10.85
C ASP A 110 4.69 1.22 9.42
N ALA A 111 4.82 -0.09 9.19
CA ALA A 111 5.03 -0.66 7.86
C ALA A 111 3.75 -1.25 7.24
N ARG A 112 2.59 -0.99 7.86
CA ARG A 112 1.29 -1.61 7.57
C ARG A 112 1.32 -3.12 7.82
N ARG A 113 0.17 -3.79 7.67
CA ARG A 113 0.03 -5.27 7.76
C ARG A 113 0.55 -5.90 9.06
N LYS A 114 0.47 -5.18 10.19
CA LYS A 114 1.00 -5.61 11.49
C LYS A 114 2.53 -5.82 11.48
N GLU A 115 3.22 -5.22 10.52
CA GLU A 115 4.67 -5.17 10.43
C GLU A 115 5.15 -3.75 10.75
N ARG A 116 6.41 -3.63 11.16
CA ARG A 116 7.03 -2.34 11.50
C ARG A 116 8.37 -2.21 10.81
N TYR A 117 8.67 -1.02 10.32
CA TYR A 117 10.02 -0.67 9.91
C TYR A 117 10.82 -0.36 11.16
N TRP A 118 12.07 -0.79 11.24
CA TRP A 118 12.83 -0.66 12.47
C TRP A 118 14.34 -0.66 12.23
N ALA A 119 15.08 -0.12 13.19
CA ALA A 119 16.52 -0.31 13.33
C ALA A 119 16.89 -0.28 14.81
N ARG A 120 17.96 -0.97 15.17
CA ARG A 120 18.50 -1.00 16.53
C ARG A 120 19.67 -0.02 16.67
N TYR A 121 19.74 0.62 17.82
CA TYR A 121 20.71 1.64 18.16
C TYR A 121 21.41 1.24 19.45
N GLN A 122 22.72 1.46 19.49
CA GLN A 122 23.52 1.36 20.71
C GLN A 122 24.33 2.63 20.89
N ASN A 123 24.25 3.24 22.07
CA ASN A 123 24.93 4.49 22.43
C ASN A 123 24.73 5.59 21.35
N GLY A 124 23.48 5.76 20.91
CA GLY A 124 23.09 6.74 19.88
C GLY A 124 23.52 6.39 18.44
N SER A 125 24.22 5.28 18.22
CA SER A 125 24.66 4.84 16.89
C SER A 125 23.82 3.68 16.37
N ARG A 126 23.41 3.73 15.11
CA ARG A 126 22.68 2.63 14.47
C ARG A 126 23.60 1.41 14.29
N ILE A 127 23.17 0.23 14.75
CA ILE A 127 23.93 -1.03 14.67
C ILE A 127 23.33 -2.08 13.73
N THR A 128 22.11 -1.85 13.23
CA THR A 128 21.50 -2.67 12.17
C THR A 128 21.16 -1.83 10.96
N GLU A 129 21.12 -2.43 9.78
CA GLU A 129 20.42 -1.77 8.67
C GLU A 129 18.93 -1.63 8.98
N PRO A 130 18.25 -0.59 8.44
CA PRO A 130 16.80 -0.51 8.48
C PRO A 130 16.15 -1.78 7.91
N ALA A 131 15.26 -2.40 8.68
CA ALA A 131 14.60 -3.66 8.37
C ALA A 131 13.08 -3.56 8.53
N VAL A 132 12.36 -4.59 8.08
CA VAL A 132 10.91 -4.74 8.28
C VAL A 132 10.63 -6.11 8.90
N SER A 133 9.80 -6.16 9.94
CA SER A 133 9.45 -7.41 10.62
C SER A 133 8.09 -7.30 11.31
N GLN A 134 7.51 -8.44 11.69
CA GLN A 134 6.31 -8.45 12.54
C GLN A 134 6.63 -7.94 13.95
N VAL A 135 5.64 -7.35 14.62
CA VAL A 135 5.78 -6.84 16.01
C VAL A 135 6.31 -7.92 16.97
N GLN A 136 5.88 -9.18 16.80
CA GLN A 136 6.31 -10.30 17.65
C GLN A 136 7.81 -10.59 17.52
N GLU A 137 8.40 -10.40 16.34
CA GLU A 137 9.83 -10.61 16.11
C GLU A 137 10.68 -9.54 16.80
N LEU A 138 10.18 -8.30 16.85
CA LEU A 138 10.83 -7.19 17.55
C LEU A 138 10.94 -7.45 19.06
N GLY A 139 9.89 -8.02 19.65
CA GLY A 139 9.88 -8.37 21.09
C GLY A 139 10.98 -9.36 21.49
N LYS A 140 11.52 -10.15 20.54
CA LYS A 140 12.58 -11.12 20.80
C LYS A 140 13.94 -10.47 21.11
N PHE A 141 14.15 -9.22 20.73
CA PHE A 141 15.40 -8.51 21.04
C PHE A 141 15.53 -8.15 22.52
N ALA A 142 14.44 -8.16 23.28
CA ALA A 142 14.42 -7.86 24.71
C ALA A 142 15.10 -6.52 25.08
N VAL A 143 14.92 -5.51 24.23
CA VAL A 143 15.35 -4.11 24.45
C VAL A 143 14.14 -3.18 24.38
N PRO A 144 14.20 -1.96 24.95
CA PRO A 144 13.17 -0.95 24.75
C PRO A 144 12.87 -0.70 23.28
N ILE A 145 11.59 -0.58 22.92
CA ILE A 145 11.12 -0.31 21.56
C ILE A 145 10.33 1.00 21.59
N TYR A 146 10.82 1.97 20.84
CA TYR A 146 10.24 3.30 20.69
C TYR A 146 9.46 3.37 19.38
N GLU A 147 8.15 3.58 19.48
CA GLU A 147 7.21 3.42 18.38
C GLU A 147 6.65 4.75 17.85
N GLU A 148 6.34 4.77 16.55
CA GLU A 148 5.54 5.82 15.93
C GLU A 148 4.20 5.99 16.66
N GLY A 149 3.83 7.24 16.93
CA GLY A 149 2.66 7.62 17.75
C GLY A 149 3.08 8.42 18.97
N GLU A 150 4.18 7.99 19.60
CA GLU A 150 4.85 8.73 20.67
C GLU A 150 6.14 9.41 20.17
N TYR A 151 6.84 8.75 19.25
CA TYR A 151 8.09 9.21 18.68
C TYR A 151 7.94 9.43 17.17
N PHE A 152 8.57 10.48 16.65
CA PHE A 152 8.55 10.82 15.23
C PHE A 152 9.94 11.30 14.80
N PRO A 153 10.29 11.22 13.50
CA PRO A 153 11.50 11.84 12.99
C PRO A 153 11.51 13.35 13.28
N ASP A 154 12.47 13.81 14.08
CA ASP A 154 12.62 15.23 14.40
C ASP A 154 13.28 15.96 13.23
N ALA A 155 12.58 16.96 12.65
CA ALA A 155 13.11 17.77 11.56
C ALA A 155 14.37 18.56 11.96
N ILE A 156 14.55 18.92 13.24
CA ILE A 156 15.79 19.53 13.73
C ILE A 156 16.93 18.52 13.66
N ALA A 157 16.66 17.27 14.02
CA ALA A 157 17.65 16.18 13.90
C ALA A 157 17.98 15.88 12.44
N VAL A 158 17.00 15.90 11.53
CA VAL A 158 17.24 15.81 10.08
C VAL A 158 18.21 16.91 9.61
N ALA A 159 18.01 18.16 10.05
CA ALA A 159 18.91 19.26 9.71
C ALA A 159 20.35 19.03 10.22
N LYS A 160 20.50 18.56 11.47
CA LYS A 160 21.80 18.29 12.09
C LYS A 160 22.53 17.14 11.41
N LEU A 161 21.85 16.01 11.20
CA LEU A 161 22.42 14.81 10.59
C LEU A 161 22.84 15.05 9.14
N ALA A 162 22.15 15.91 8.40
CA ALA A 162 22.52 16.28 7.05
C ALA A 162 23.90 16.94 6.94
N LEU A 163 24.39 17.58 8.02
CA LEU A 163 25.70 18.22 8.05
C LEU A 163 26.84 17.27 8.46
N SER A 164 26.53 16.18 9.15
CA SER A 164 27.53 15.24 9.70
C SER A 164 27.61 13.91 8.97
N ASN A 165 26.53 13.48 8.30
CA ASN A 165 26.42 12.13 7.77
C ASN A 165 26.56 12.11 6.24
N LYS A 166 26.94 10.94 5.73
CA LYS A 166 26.90 10.67 4.29
C LYS A 166 25.44 10.69 3.81
N SER A 167 25.18 11.45 2.74
CA SER A 167 23.86 11.56 2.14
C SER A 167 23.29 10.20 1.71
N VAL A 168 22.03 9.96 2.06
CA VAL A 168 21.23 8.84 1.55
C VAL A 168 20.70 9.21 0.17
N LEU A 169 21.28 8.60 -0.88
CA LEU A 169 21.02 8.99 -2.27
C LEU A 169 19.75 8.34 -2.87
N GLN A 170 19.23 7.29 -2.25
CA GLN A 170 18.07 6.55 -2.72
C GLN A 170 17.07 6.38 -1.56
N PRO A 171 15.74 6.48 -1.83
CA PRO A 171 14.75 6.24 -0.80
C PRO A 171 14.93 4.84 -0.20
N ILE A 172 14.84 4.73 1.13
CA ILE A 172 15.00 3.47 1.87
C ILE A 172 13.71 2.65 1.76
N TYR A 173 13.48 2.10 0.57
CA TYR A 173 12.37 1.19 0.30
C TYR A 173 12.75 -0.25 0.67
N ILE A 174 12.43 -0.63 1.91
CA ILE A 174 12.69 -2.00 2.41
C ILE A 174 11.73 -3.00 1.76
N ARG A 175 10.49 -2.58 1.45
CA ARG A 175 9.51 -3.37 0.73
C ARG A 175 9.26 -2.78 -0.65
N LYS A 176 9.12 -3.63 -1.68
CA LYS A 176 8.52 -3.20 -2.94
C LYS A 176 7.07 -2.74 -2.66
N PRO A 177 6.59 -1.67 -3.32
CA PRO A 177 5.21 -1.22 -3.16
C PRO A 177 4.23 -2.37 -3.37
N ASP A 178 3.16 -2.40 -2.56
CA ASP A 178 2.08 -3.38 -2.68
C ASP A 178 1.29 -3.29 -4.00
N ALA A 179 1.58 -2.26 -4.80
CA ALA A 179 1.15 -2.17 -6.18
C ALA A 179 1.93 -3.21 -7.01
N HIS A 180 1.31 -4.36 -7.23
CA HIS A 180 1.74 -5.25 -8.30
C HIS A 180 1.52 -4.51 -9.62
N PRO A 181 2.59 -4.18 -10.38
CA PRO A 181 2.40 -3.55 -11.68
C PRO A 181 1.51 -4.46 -12.52
N LEU A 182 0.51 -3.87 -13.16
CA LEU A 182 -0.33 -4.61 -14.09
C LEU A 182 0.59 -5.29 -15.13
N PRO A 183 0.32 -6.56 -15.49
CA PRO A 183 1.12 -7.21 -16.51
C PRO A 183 1.10 -6.37 -17.79
N LYS A 184 2.28 -6.12 -18.37
CA LYS A 184 2.40 -5.35 -19.60
C LYS A 184 1.51 -5.95 -20.69
N GLY A 185 0.77 -5.11 -21.40
CA GLY A 185 -0.12 -5.53 -22.48
C GLY A 185 -1.44 -6.15 -22.03
N ILE A 186 -1.77 -6.15 -20.74
CA ILE A 186 -3.11 -6.56 -20.28
C ILE A 186 -4.03 -5.34 -20.19
N LYS A 187 -5.18 -5.44 -20.86
CA LYS A 187 -6.25 -4.44 -20.83
C LYS A 187 -7.44 -4.98 -20.05
N PHE A 188 -8.01 -4.18 -19.17
CA PHE A 188 -9.22 -4.52 -18.41
C PHE A 188 -10.38 -3.68 -18.91
N ARG A 189 -11.51 -4.33 -19.22
CA ARG A 189 -12.71 -3.66 -19.73
C ARG A 189 -13.99 -4.38 -19.25
N ALA A 190 -15.13 -3.72 -19.44
CA ALA A 190 -16.42 -4.37 -19.26
C ALA A 190 -16.57 -5.55 -20.24
N MET A 191 -17.17 -6.63 -19.76
CA MET A 191 -17.57 -7.75 -20.59
C MET A 191 -18.71 -7.33 -21.53
N THR A 192 -18.68 -7.82 -22.77
CA THR A 192 -19.73 -7.66 -23.78
C THR A 192 -20.33 -9.02 -24.13
N ALA A 193 -21.45 -9.03 -24.85
CA ALA A 193 -22.06 -10.28 -25.32
C ALA A 193 -21.12 -11.12 -26.21
N LEU A 194 -20.16 -10.48 -26.91
CA LEU A 194 -19.18 -11.16 -27.75
C LEU A 194 -18.15 -11.97 -26.94
N ASP A 195 -17.96 -11.61 -25.68
CA ASP A 195 -17.00 -12.26 -24.78
C ASP A 195 -17.54 -13.55 -24.14
N LEU A 196 -18.85 -13.81 -24.25
CA LEU A 196 -19.49 -14.95 -23.57
C LEU A 196 -18.97 -16.30 -24.07
N VAL A 197 -18.70 -16.43 -25.37
CA VAL A 197 -18.17 -17.67 -25.95
C VAL A 197 -16.71 -17.90 -25.50
N PRO A 198 -15.79 -16.93 -25.63
CA PRO A 198 -14.44 -17.05 -25.08
C PRO A 198 -14.41 -17.30 -23.56
N ALA A 199 -15.26 -16.62 -22.78
CA ALA A 199 -15.33 -16.82 -21.33
C ALA A 199 -15.78 -18.25 -20.97
N ALA A 200 -16.80 -18.77 -21.66
CA ALA A 200 -17.25 -20.15 -21.48
C ALA A 200 -16.18 -21.19 -21.90
N ALA A 201 -15.32 -20.86 -22.86
CA ALA A 201 -14.19 -21.72 -23.23
C ALA A 201 -13.15 -21.80 -22.09
N ILE A 202 -12.77 -20.66 -21.51
CA ILE A 202 -11.88 -20.60 -20.33
C ILE A 202 -12.53 -21.33 -19.15
N GLU A 203 -13.81 -21.12 -18.92
CA GLU A 203 -14.55 -21.79 -17.85
C GLU A 203 -14.45 -23.31 -17.95
N LYS A 204 -14.70 -23.85 -19.14
CA LYS A 204 -14.61 -25.29 -19.41
C LYS A 204 -13.19 -25.83 -19.23
N GLU A 205 -12.18 -25.07 -19.66
CA GLU A 205 -10.76 -25.42 -19.46
C GLU A 205 -10.40 -25.50 -17.98
N VAL A 206 -10.90 -24.57 -17.16
CA VAL A 206 -10.50 -24.44 -15.76
C VAL A 206 -11.27 -25.36 -14.81
N TYR A 207 -12.58 -25.53 -15.01
CA TYR A 207 -13.46 -26.20 -14.04
C TYR A 207 -14.02 -27.53 -14.54
N GLU A 208 -13.78 -27.89 -15.81
CA GLU A 208 -14.23 -29.13 -16.43
C GLU A 208 -15.72 -29.43 -16.18
N LYS A 209 -16.04 -30.37 -15.27
CA LYS A 209 -17.41 -30.79 -14.94
C LYS A 209 -18.18 -29.78 -14.10
N ALA A 210 -17.47 -28.88 -13.39
CA ALA A 210 -18.08 -27.83 -12.57
C ALA A 210 -18.22 -26.49 -13.33
N ALA A 211 -17.82 -26.47 -14.60
CA ALA A 211 -17.91 -25.29 -15.46
C ALA A 211 -19.37 -24.85 -15.65
N TRP A 212 -19.61 -23.53 -15.58
CA TRP A 212 -20.88 -22.99 -16.03
C TRP A 212 -21.13 -23.27 -17.52
N SER A 213 -22.37 -23.64 -17.82
CA SER A 213 -22.85 -23.67 -19.19
C SER A 213 -22.95 -22.27 -19.78
N ILE A 214 -22.93 -22.18 -21.11
CA ILE A 214 -23.13 -20.90 -21.80
C ILE A 214 -24.50 -20.27 -21.50
N ALA A 215 -25.51 -21.10 -21.17
CA ALA A 215 -26.83 -20.63 -20.78
C ALA A 215 -26.79 -19.93 -19.41
N GLN A 216 -26.10 -20.52 -18.43
CA GLN A 216 -25.87 -19.91 -17.12
C GLN A 216 -25.10 -18.59 -17.25
N PHE A 217 -24.05 -18.55 -18.09
CA PHE A 217 -23.34 -17.30 -18.37
C PHE A 217 -24.25 -16.20 -18.93
N LYS A 218 -25.11 -16.54 -19.89
CA LYS A 218 -26.06 -15.59 -20.48
C LYS A 218 -27.07 -15.09 -19.46
N GLU A 219 -27.61 -15.98 -18.64
CA GLU A 219 -28.55 -15.64 -17.58
C GLU A 219 -27.93 -14.68 -16.58
N GLU A 220 -26.75 -15.01 -16.07
CA GLU A 220 -26.05 -14.17 -15.10
C GLU A 220 -25.61 -12.83 -15.70
N PHE A 221 -25.08 -12.83 -16.92
CA PHE A 221 -24.71 -11.61 -17.64
C PHE A 221 -25.92 -10.70 -17.93
N SER A 222 -27.13 -11.26 -18.13
CA SER A 222 -28.34 -10.46 -18.40
C SER A 222 -28.73 -9.53 -17.24
N LYS A 223 -28.22 -9.77 -16.03
CA LYS A 223 -28.42 -8.92 -14.84
C LYS A 223 -27.58 -7.64 -14.89
N ALA A 224 -26.56 -7.60 -15.76
CA ALA A 224 -25.72 -6.43 -15.99
C ALA A 224 -26.38 -5.44 -16.97
N PRO A 225 -26.12 -4.12 -16.87
CA PRO A 225 -25.28 -3.47 -15.85
C PRO A 225 -26.05 -3.07 -14.58
N LYS A 226 -27.35 -3.41 -14.50
CA LYS A 226 -28.24 -2.88 -13.45
C LYS A 226 -27.82 -3.36 -12.06
N ASN A 227 -27.83 -4.69 -11.89
CA ASN A 227 -27.56 -5.36 -10.62
C ASN A 227 -26.28 -6.20 -10.67
N ALA A 228 -25.62 -6.33 -11.81
CA ALA A 228 -24.35 -7.05 -11.93
C ALA A 228 -23.30 -6.23 -12.67
N GLN A 229 -22.03 -6.56 -12.44
CA GLN A 229 -20.92 -6.13 -13.28
C GLN A 229 -20.06 -7.33 -13.68
N TYR A 230 -19.77 -7.42 -14.98
CA TYR A 230 -18.85 -8.39 -15.54
C TYR A 230 -17.69 -7.67 -16.20
N LEU A 231 -16.48 -8.14 -15.92
CA LEU A 231 -15.21 -7.60 -16.40
C LEU A 231 -14.42 -8.69 -17.11
N VAL A 232 -13.60 -8.28 -18.07
CA VAL A 232 -12.65 -9.15 -18.75
C VAL A 232 -11.25 -8.54 -18.70
N ALA A 233 -10.24 -9.40 -18.73
CA ALA A 233 -8.87 -9.03 -19.02
C ALA A 233 -8.48 -9.61 -20.39
N GLU A 234 -7.85 -8.79 -21.21
CA GLU A 234 -7.48 -9.10 -22.58
C GLU A 234 -5.96 -8.92 -22.77
N HIS A 235 -5.33 -9.85 -23.48
CA HIS A 235 -3.94 -9.76 -23.93
C HIS A 235 -3.90 -9.88 -25.45
N GLU A 236 -3.37 -8.87 -26.15
CA GLU A 236 -3.21 -8.91 -27.62
C GLU A 236 -4.51 -9.26 -28.39
N GLY A 237 -5.68 -8.87 -27.88
CA GLY A 237 -6.98 -9.17 -28.50
C GLY A 237 -7.64 -10.47 -27.99
N GLU A 238 -6.92 -11.30 -27.24
CA GLU A 238 -7.44 -12.53 -26.66
C GLU A 238 -7.95 -12.32 -25.24
N LEU A 239 -9.12 -12.88 -24.92
CA LEU A 239 -9.64 -12.90 -23.56
C LEU A 239 -8.83 -13.89 -22.72
N VAL A 240 -8.23 -13.43 -21.62
CA VAL A 240 -7.36 -14.25 -20.77
C VAL A 240 -7.89 -14.43 -19.35
N ALA A 241 -8.85 -13.60 -18.94
CA ALA A 241 -9.53 -13.73 -17.67
C ALA A 241 -10.88 -13.03 -17.71
N TYR A 242 -11.76 -13.39 -16.79
CA TYR A 242 -13.02 -12.71 -16.58
C TYR A 242 -13.46 -12.79 -15.11
N ALA A 243 -14.37 -11.91 -14.72
CA ALA A 243 -14.92 -11.86 -13.38
C ALA A 243 -16.34 -11.29 -13.39
N GLY A 244 -17.15 -11.69 -12.40
CA GLY A 244 -18.54 -11.28 -12.27
C GLY A 244 -18.93 -11.06 -10.81
N ILE A 245 -19.67 -10.00 -10.56
CA ILE A 245 -20.28 -9.68 -9.26
C ILE A 245 -21.75 -9.30 -9.47
N PHE A 246 -22.60 -9.70 -8.53
CA PHE A 246 -24.02 -9.36 -8.48
C PHE A 246 -24.34 -8.66 -7.16
N PHE A 247 -25.26 -7.71 -7.18
CA PHE A 247 -25.66 -6.92 -6.01
C PHE A 247 -27.17 -7.07 -5.80
N VAL A 248 -27.54 -7.49 -4.60
CA VAL A 248 -28.93 -7.68 -4.19
C VAL A 248 -29.12 -7.25 -2.74
N ALA A 249 -30.21 -6.52 -2.49
CA ALA A 249 -30.46 -5.85 -1.22
C ALA A 249 -29.29 -4.93 -0.82
N ASP A 250 -28.43 -5.39 0.08
CA ASP A 250 -27.29 -4.68 0.65
C ASP A 250 -25.97 -5.45 0.53
N VAL A 251 -25.97 -6.64 -0.06
CA VAL A 251 -24.77 -7.49 -0.22
C VAL A 251 -24.42 -7.67 -1.69
N ALA A 252 -23.11 -7.69 -1.98
CA ALA A 252 -22.60 -8.03 -3.29
C ALA A 252 -21.96 -9.44 -3.29
N ASP A 253 -22.40 -10.30 -4.19
CA ASP A 253 -21.91 -11.68 -4.35
C ASP A 253 -20.98 -11.76 -5.57
N ILE A 254 -19.71 -12.11 -5.34
CA ILE A 254 -18.78 -12.42 -6.42
C ILE A 254 -19.09 -13.83 -6.90
N HIS A 255 -19.71 -13.94 -8.07
CA HIS A 255 -20.07 -15.24 -8.63
C HIS A 255 -18.88 -15.96 -9.27
N THR A 256 -17.96 -15.22 -9.89
CA THR A 256 -16.83 -15.82 -10.62
C THR A 256 -15.64 -14.89 -10.71
N ILE A 257 -14.44 -15.46 -10.60
CA ILE A 257 -13.16 -14.84 -10.95
C ILE A 257 -12.29 -15.95 -11.51
N THR A 258 -11.99 -15.88 -12.81
CA THR A 258 -11.26 -16.93 -13.49
C THR A 258 -10.18 -16.34 -14.36
N VAL A 259 -8.97 -16.87 -14.21
CA VAL A 259 -7.80 -16.53 -15.02
C VAL A 259 -7.32 -17.81 -15.69
N SER A 260 -7.17 -17.76 -17.02
CA SER A 260 -6.60 -18.85 -17.83
C SER A 260 -5.22 -19.24 -17.31
N GLU A 261 -4.87 -20.52 -17.42
CA GLU A 261 -3.70 -21.09 -16.73
C GLU A 261 -2.38 -20.36 -17.09
N LYS A 262 -2.19 -20.05 -18.37
CA LYS A 262 -1.01 -19.32 -18.91
C LYS A 262 -0.81 -17.92 -18.32
N TYR A 263 -1.85 -17.34 -17.72
CA TYR A 263 -1.87 -15.98 -17.22
C TYR A 263 -2.05 -15.87 -15.70
N ARG A 264 -2.11 -17.00 -14.99
CA ARG A 264 -2.17 -17.05 -13.52
C ARG A 264 -0.89 -16.52 -12.88
N ARG A 265 -1.00 -16.12 -11.62
CA ARG A 265 0.10 -15.61 -10.77
C ARG A 265 0.83 -14.36 -11.31
N LYS A 266 0.28 -13.70 -12.33
CA LYS A 266 0.78 -12.44 -12.89
C LYS A 266 0.09 -11.19 -12.31
N GLY A 267 -0.87 -11.35 -11.39
CA GLY A 267 -1.59 -10.24 -10.75
C GLY A 267 -2.96 -9.90 -11.36
N ILE A 268 -3.39 -10.59 -12.42
CA ILE A 268 -4.67 -10.34 -13.11
C ILE A 268 -5.88 -10.57 -12.20
N GLY A 269 -5.94 -11.71 -11.50
CA GLY A 269 -7.03 -12.01 -10.57
C GLY A 269 -7.13 -11.02 -9.41
N ARG A 270 -5.98 -10.51 -8.94
CA ARG A 270 -5.91 -9.46 -7.91
C ARG A 270 -6.51 -8.15 -8.41
N GLU A 271 -6.20 -7.75 -9.63
CA GLU A 271 -6.76 -6.54 -10.23
C GLU A 271 -8.26 -6.67 -10.51
N LEU A 272 -8.73 -7.83 -11.00
CA LEU A 272 -10.16 -8.10 -11.18
C LEU A 272 -10.90 -8.01 -9.85
N LEU A 273 -10.42 -8.70 -8.81
CA LEU A 273 -11.01 -8.65 -7.47
C LEU A 273 -11.07 -7.22 -6.92
N LYS A 274 -9.98 -6.45 -7.06
CA LYS A 274 -9.95 -5.04 -6.66
C LYS A 274 -11.06 -4.23 -7.35
N ARG A 275 -11.23 -4.39 -8.66
CA ARG A 275 -12.26 -3.67 -9.43
C ARG A 275 -13.69 -4.05 -9.02
N LEU A 276 -13.93 -5.33 -8.72
CA LEU A 276 -15.21 -5.78 -8.20
C LEU A 276 -15.52 -5.18 -6.82
N ILE A 277 -14.52 -5.09 -5.94
CA ILE A 277 -14.66 -4.45 -4.63
C ILE A 277 -14.96 -2.96 -4.78
N ASP A 278 -14.24 -2.27 -5.67
CA ASP A 278 -14.46 -0.84 -5.93
C ASP A 278 -15.88 -0.60 -6.50
N TRP A 279 -16.38 -1.49 -7.36
CA TRP A 279 -17.77 -1.42 -7.83
C TRP A 279 -18.79 -1.66 -6.72
N ALA A 280 -18.57 -2.64 -5.84
CA ALA A 280 -19.46 -2.91 -4.70
C ALA A 280 -19.53 -1.71 -3.74
N ARG A 281 -18.41 -1.01 -3.54
CA ARG A 281 -18.37 0.25 -2.76
C ARG A 281 -19.21 1.35 -3.42
N VAL A 282 -19.13 1.50 -4.74
CA VAL A 282 -19.97 2.45 -5.48
C VAL A 282 -21.45 2.11 -5.33
N LYS A 283 -21.79 0.83 -5.25
CA LYS A 283 -23.16 0.36 -4.97
C LYS A 283 -23.57 0.49 -3.49
N GLN A 284 -22.69 0.97 -2.62
CA GLN A 284 -22.91 1.08 -1.17
C GLN A 284 -23.30 -0.26 -0.53
N ALA A 285 -22.76 -1.36 -1.03
CA ALA A 285 -22.93 -2.66 -0.39
C ALA A 285 -22.30 -2.64 1.01
N ILE A 286 -22.97 -3.23 2.00
CA ILE A 286 -22.44 -3.36 3.37
C ILE A 286 -21.39 -4.46 3.46
N ALA A 287 -21.43 -5.43 2.55
CA ALA A 287 -20.47 -6.53 2.50
C ALA A 287 -20.38 -7.15 1.11
N ILE A 288 -19.29 -7.88 0.91
CA ILE A 288 -19.06 -8.73 -0.25
C ILE A 288 -18.95 -10.18 0.22
N MET A 289 -19.61 -11.08 -0.48
CA MET A 289 -19.51 -12.52 -0.26
C MET A 289 -18.99 -13.23 -1.51
N LEU A 290 -18.39 -14.39 -1.29
CA LEU A 290 -17.97 -15.31 -2.35
C LEU A 290 -17.95 -16.74 -1.82
N GLU A 291 -18.08 -17.67 -2.75
CA GLU A 291 -17.86 -19.09 -2.53
C GLU A 291 -16.59 -19.55 -3.24
N MET A 292 -15.74 -20.30 -2.55
CA MET A 292 -14.59 -20.98 -3.16
C MET A 292 -14.63 -22.46 -2.83
N ARG A 293 -14.19 -23.31 -3.76
CA ARG A 293 -14.09 -24.76 -3.50
C ARG A 293 -13.11 -25.04 -2.36
N LEU A 294 -13.50 -25.92 -1.43
CA LEU A 294 -12.61 -26.43 -0.39
C LEU A 294 -11.41 -27.14 -1.06
N GLY A 295 -10.18 -26.78 -0.64
CA GLY A 295 -8.94 -27.21 -1.28
C GLY A 295 -8.44 -26.29 -2.41
N ASN A 296 -9.12 -25.18 -2.71
CA ASN A 296 -8.58 -24.13 -3.58
C ASN A 296 -7.58 -23.22 -2.82
N ASP A 297 -6.46 -23.83 -2.39
CA ASP A 297 -5.44 -23.17 -1.57
C ASP A 297 -4.72 -22.05 -2.33
N GLN A 298 -4.82 -22.03 -3.66
CA GLN A 298 -4.25 -20.97 -4.49
C GLN A 298 -5.02 -19.65 -4.39
N ALA A 299 -6.33 -19.69 -4.18
CA ALA A 299 -7.18 -18.51 -4.15
C ALA A 299 -7.34 -17.93 -2.74
N ARG A 300 -7.30 -18.77 -1.69
CA ARG A 300 -7.49 -18.35 -0.29
C ARG A 300 -6.57 -17.18 0.12
N PRO A 301 -5.23 -17.21 -0.10
CA PRO A 301 -4.36 -16.09 0.27
C PRO A 301 -4.68 -14.80 -0.48
N LEU A 302 -5.22 -14.89 -1.70
CA LEU A 302 -5.66 -13.71 -2.44
C LEU A 302 -6.84 -13.06 -1.70
N TYR A 303 -7.89 -13.81 -1.41
CA TYR A 303 -9.08 -13.29 -0.73
C TYR A 303 -8.76 -12.75 0.68
N GLU A 304 -7.98 -13.50 1.47
CA GLU A 304 -7.54 -13.06 2.80
C GLU A 304 -6.75 -11.75 2.72
N SER A 305 -5.90 -11.57 1.70
CA SER A 305 -5.15 -10.32 1.51
C SER A 305 -6.02 -9.09 1.20
N PHE A 306 -7.27 -9.30 0.77
CA PHE A 306 -8.27 -8.24 0.61
C PHE A 306 -9.20 -8.10 1.82
N GLY A 307 -8.97 -8.85 2.89
CA GLY A 307 -9.75 -8.81 4.12
C GLY A 307 -11.06 -9.60 4.04
N PHE A 308 -11.12 -10.63 3.20
CA PHE A 308 -12.17 -11.65 3.31
C PHE A 308 -11.81 -12.62 4.45
N SER A 309 -12.82 -13.08 5.18
CA SER A 309 -12.71 -14.12 6.20
C SER A 309 -13.72 -15.23 5.93
N GLU A 310 -13.35 -16.47 6.23
CA GLU A 310 -14.27 -17.61 6.20
C GLU A 310 -15.40 -17.43 7.23
N VAL A 311 -16.65 -17.64 6.82
CA VAL A 311 -17.83 -17.51 7.69
C VAL A 311 -18.64 -18.79 7.83
N SER A 312 -18.62 -19.66 6.81
CA SER A 312 -19.31 -20.95 6.85
C SER A 312 -18.81 -21.87 5.74
N ASN A 313 -19.22 -23.14 5.82
CA ASN A 313 -18.99 -24.14 4.78
C ASN A 313 -20.35 -24.66 4.27
N ARG A 314 -20.47 -24.88 2.96
CA ARG A 314 -21.65 -25.46 2.31
C ARG A 314 -21.28 -26.78 1.64
N GLU A 315 -21.74 -27.88 2.21
CA GLU A 315 -21.53 -29.22 1.65
C GLU A 315 -22.26 -29.39 0.31
N ASN A 316 -21.66 -30.15 -0.59
CA ASN A 316 -22.22 -30.51 -1.90
C ASN A 316 -22.59 -29.31 -2.80
N TYR A 317 -22.06 -28.12 -2.54
CA TYR A 317 -22.41 -26.88 -3.26
C TYR A 317 -22.07 -26.94 -4.75
N TYR A 318 -20.88 -27.45 -5.09
CA TYR A 318 -20.46 -27.61 -6.50
C TYR A 318 -20.83 -28.97 -7.10
N GLY A 319 -21.62 -29.78 -6.37
CA GLY A 319 -21.95 -31.16 -6.70
C GLY A 319 -21.55 -32.14 -5.59
N PRO A 320 -21.91 -33.44 -5.73
CA PRO A 320 -21.67 -34.44 -4.69
C PRO A 320 -20.20 -34.53 -4.26
N GLY A 321 -19.96 -34.35 -2.97
CA GLY A 321 -18.62 -34.37 -2.36
C GLY A 321 -17.82 -33.07 -2.51
N LEU A 322 -18.38 -32.01 -3.10
CA LEU A 322 -17.67 -30.76 -3.39
C LEU A 322 -18.16 -29.60 -2.51
N THR A 323 -17.50 -29.41 -1.37
CA THR A 323 -17.80 -28.35 -0.40
C THR A 323 -17.33 -26.97 -0.89
N ALA A 324 -18.15 -25.95 -0.65
CA ALA A 324 -17.76 -24.55 -0.78
C ALA A 324 -17.44 -23.93 0.59
N VAL A 325 -16.34 -23.20 0.64
CA VAL A 325 -16.01 -22.27 1.73
C VAL A 325 -16.63 -20.93 1.38
N VAL A 326 -17.52 -20.44 2.24
CA VAL A 326 -18.14 -19.11 2.11
C VAL A 326 -17.23 -18.11 2.80
N MET A 327 -16.78 -17.11 2.06
CA MET A 327 -15.98 -16.01 2.58
C MET A 327 -16.75 -14.69 2.52
N ARG A 328 -16.55 -13.84 3.52
CA ARG A 328 -17.20 -12.54 3.63
C ARG A 328 -16.19 -11.44 3.92
N LYS A 329 -16.41 -10.28 3.32
CA LYS A 329 -15.68 -9.03 3.58
C LYS A 329 -16.68 -7.93 3.92
N GLU A 330 -16.58 -7.35 5.11
CA GLU A 330 -17.33 -6.14 5.44
C GLU A 330 -16.77 -4.93 4.67
N LEU A 331 -17.67 -4.10 4.15
CA LEU A 331 -17.37 -2.80 3.56
C LEU A 331 -17.88 -1.73 4.53
N LYS A 332 -16.95 -1.16 5.30
CA LYS A 332 -17.20 0.06 6.08
C LYS A 332 -17.23 1.27 5.18
#